data_AF-A0A7C6G341-F1
#
_entry.id   AF-A0A7C6G341-F1
#
_cell.length_a   1.000
_cell.length_b   1.000
_cell.length_c   1.000
_cell.angle_alpha   90.00
_cell.angle_beta   90.00
_cell.angle_gamma   90.00
#
_symmetry.space_group_name_H-M   'P 1'
#
loop_
_entity.id
_entity.type
_entity.pdbx_description
1 polymer ?
#
loop_
_entity_poly.entity_id
_entity_poly.type
_entity_poly.pdbx_seq_one_letter_code
_entity_poly.pdbx_strand_id
1 'polypeptide(L)'
;MNLPNRLTILRMILVPFVILFMIPINGWTFWNEFVASQTAHIIALILFCIASLTDFLDGYISRKYNLVTNMGKFLDPIADKLLVISTFTALVQLNRIHSFVVVIVLARELVVTGLRLLAVEQGKVIAASVWGKAKTTTQIIAIIWLMLEPIIYMANPLIAASHTLQIIGDILVLLSVILTLISGLDYLFKNIEILRKA
;
A
#
# COMPACT_ATOMS: atom_id res chain seq x y z
N MET A 1 -12.00 8.09 22.09
CA MET A 1 -11.39 7.75 20.78
C MET A 1 -12.42 8.05 19.69
N ASN A 2 -12.04 8.87 18.71
CA ASN A 2 -12.94 9.26 17.62
C ASN A 2 -13.06 8.14 16.57
N LEU A 3 -14.10 8.20 15.74
CA LEU A 3 -14.36 7.23 14.67
C LEU A 3 -13.15 7.03 13.72
N PRO A 4 -12.43 8.08 13.26
CA PRO A 4 -11.25 7.91 12.40
C PRO A 4 -10.16 7.04 13.05
N ASN A 5 -9.81 7.31 14.31
CA ASN A 5 -8.76 6.52 14.99
C ASN A 5 -9.13 5.04 15.14
N ARG A 6 -10.43 4.72 15.30
CA ARG A 6 -10.88 3.32 15.36
C ARG A 6 -10.71 2.63 14.00
N LEU A 7 -10.95 3.34 12.90
CA LEU A 7 -10.71 2.84 11.54
C LEU A 7 -9.22 2.63 11.27
N THR A 8 -8.35 3.57 11.68
CA THR A 8 -6.89 3.43 11.56
C THR A 8 -6.39 2.20 12.32
N ILE A 9 -6.87 1.97 13.55
CA ILE A 9 -6.49 0.80 14.36
C ILE A 9 -7.04 -0.50 13.75
N LEU A 10 -8.29 -0.49 13.30
CA LEU A 10 -8.88 -1.63 12.61
C LEU A 10 -8.03 -2.03 11.40
N ARG A 11 -7.64 -1.07 10.57
CA ARG A 11 -6.75 -1.30 9.42
C ARG A 11 -5.42 -1.93 9.85
N MET A 12 -4.76 -1.41 10.88
CA MET A 12 -3.51 -1.99 11.39
C MET A 12 -3.70 -3.44 11.85
N ILE A 13 -4.85 -3.76 12.45
CA ILE A 13 -5.20 -5.13 12.84
C ILE A 13 -5.45 -6.00 11.60
N LEU A 14 -6.09 -5.47 10.56
CA LEU A 14 -6.40 -6.20 9.32
C LEU A 14 -5.13 -6.57 8.52
N VAL A 15 -4.07 -5.76 8.57
CA VAL A 15 -2.83 -6.02 7.79
C VAL A 15 -2.26 -7.42 8.07
N PRO A 16 -1.98 -7.84 9.33
CA PRO A 16 -1.56 -9.21 9.62
C PRO A 16 -2.47 -10.29 9.03
N PHE A 17 -3.80 -10.10 9.07
CA PHE A 17 -4.73 -11.08 8.49
C PHE A 17 -4.61 -11.13 6.96
N VAL A 18 -4.50 -9.99 6.28
CA VAL A 18 -4.24 -9.96 4.83
C VAL A 18 -3.00 -10.81 4.50
N ILE A 19 -1.89 -10.61 5.22
CA ILE A 19 -0.65 -11.36 5.01
C ILE A 19 -0.82 -12.85 5.34
N LEU A 20 -1.52 -13.16 6.43
CA LEU A 20 -1.78 -14.53 6.88
C LEU A 20 -2.53 -15.36 5.82
N PHE A 21 -3.51 -14.76 5.13
CA PHE A 21 -4.24 -15.41 4.04
C PHE A 21 -3.50 -15.38 2.68
N MET A 22 -2.36 -14.68 2.58
CA MET A 22 -1.55 -14.62 1.36
C MET A 22 -0.36 -15.58 1.38
N ILE A 23 0.26 -15.80 2.54
CA ILE A 23 1.58 -16.43 2.63
C ILE A 23 1.50 -17.78 3.35
N PRO A 24 2.11 -18.86 2.80
CA PRO A 24 2.25 -20.13 3.51
C PRO A 24 3.23 -20.02 4.69
N ILE A 25 2.94 -20.75 5.77
CA ILE A 25 3.74 -20.79 6.99
C ILE A 25 4.51 -22.12 7.06
N ASN A 26 5.82 -22.04 7.24
CA ASN A 26 6.68 -23.22 7.36
C ASN A 26 6.24 -24.09 8.55
N GLY A 27 6.03 -25.38 8.30
CA GLY A 27 5.63 -26.34 9.32
C GLY A 27 4.13 -26.47 9.57
N TRP A 28 3.27 -25.70 8.87
CA TRP A 28 1.80 -25.79 8.98
C TRP A 28 1.15 -26.31 7.70
N THR A 29 1.18 -27.63 7.51
CA THR A 29 0.67 -28.28 6.28
C THR A 29 -0.80 -27.97 5.99
N PHE A 30 -1.67 -28.14 6.99
CA PHE A 30 -3.12 -27.86 6.83
C PHE A 30 -3.39 -26.40 6.45
N TRP A 31 -2.66 -25.46 7.05
CA TRP A 31 -2.81 -24.04 6.72
C TRP A 31 -2.34 -23.75 5.29
N ASN A 32 -1.23 -24.34 4.86
CA ASN A 32 -0.67 -24.11 3.54
C ASN A 32 -1.59 -24.63 2.43
N GLU A 33 -2.26 -25.77 2.64
CA GLU A 33 -3.29 -26.27 1.73
C GLU A 33 -4.47 -25.30 1.64
N PHE A 34 -4.91 -24.74 2.78
CA PHE A 34 -5.98 -23.76 2.79
C PHE A 34 -5.57 -22.44 2.12
N VAL A 35 -4.38 -21.91 2.39
CA VAL A 35 -3.87 -20.66 1.78
C VAL A 35 -3.71 -20.78 0.27
N ALA A 36 -3.37 -21.96 -0.24
CA ALA A 36 -3.31 -22.23 -1.67
C ALA A 36 -4.70 -22.33 -2.33
N SER A 37 -5.79 -22.35 -1.55
CA SER A 37 -7.15 -22.44 -2.08
C SER A 37 -7.64 -21.09 -2.63
N GLN A 38 -8.55 -21.16 -3.60
CA GLN A 38 -9.18 -19.97 -4.18
C GLN A 38 -9.93 -19.15 -3.12
N THR A 39 -10.49 -19.82 -2.11
CA THR A 39 -11.20 -19.19 -1.00
C THR A 39 -10.28 -18.30 -0.18
N ALA A 40 -9.06 -18.75 0.15
CA ALA A 40 -8.11 -17.93 0.90
C ALA A 40 -7.68 -16.69 0.11
N HIS A 41 -7.41 -16.83 -1.21
CA HIS A 41 -7.11 -15.68 -2.08
C HIS A 41 -8.25 -14.65 -2.11
N ILE A 42 -9.51 -15.11 -2.20
CA ILE A 42 -10.69 -14.23 -2.15
C ILE A 42 -10.78 -13.52 -0.80
N ILE A 43 -10.57 -14.23 0.31
CA ILE A 43 -10.59 -13.64 1.66
C ILE A 43 -9.49 -12.56 1.78
N ALA A 44 -8.26 -12.86 1.37
CA ALA A 44 -7.16 -11.90 1.37
C ALA A 44 -7.50 -10.63 0.57
N LEU A 45 -8.05 -10.79 -0.64
CA LEU A 45 -8.46 -9.68 -1.48
C LEU A 45 -9.55 -8.82 -0.83
N ILE A 46 -10.58 -9.44 -0.26
CA ILE A 46 -11.66 -8.72 0.43
C ILE A 46 -11.11 -7.95 1.64
N LEU A 47 -10.26 -8.59 2.46
CA LEU A 47 -9.63 -7.93 3.61
C LEU A 47 -8.78 -6.73 3.18
N PHE A 48 -8.00 -6.88 2.10
CA PHE A 48 -7.19 -5.80 1.54
C PHE A 48 -8.07 -4.64 1.05
N CYS A 49 -9.14 -4.93 0.30
CA CYS A 49 -10.08 -3.92 -0.18
C CYS A 49 -10.75 -3.18 0.98
N ILE A 50 -11.22 -3.90 2.01
CA ILE A 50 -11.80 -3.28 3.21
C ILE A 50 -10.76 -2.38 3.90
N ALA A 51 -9.54 -2.87 4.12
CA ALA A 51 -8.47 -2.10 4.75
C ALA A 51 -8.12 -0.83 3.94
N SER A 52 -8.04 -0.93 2.62
CA SER A 52 -7.80 0.22 1.73
C SER A 52 -8.97 1.22 1.74
N LEU A 53 -10.22 0.75 1.75
CA LEU A 53 -11.38 1.64 1.84
C LEU A 53 -11.44 2.36 3.20
N THR A 54 -11.05 1.69 4.29
CA THR A 54 -11.07 2.32 5.62
C THR A 54 -10.11 3.50 5.73
N ASP A 55 -8.96 3.48 5.05
CA ASP A 55 -8.04 4.63 4.94
C ASP A 55 -8.67 5.82 4.20
N PHE A 56 -9.34 5.54 3.08
CA PHE A 56 -10.02 6.61 2.35
C PHE A 56 -11.12 7.25 3.21
N LEU A 57 -11.87 6.43 3.95
CA LEU A 57 -12.97 6.87 4.81
C LEU A 57 -12.49 7.62 6.05
N ASP A 58 -11.43 7.18 6.73
CA ASP A 58 -10.90 7.86 7.92
C ASP A 58 -10.39 9.28 7.58
N GLY A 59 -9.72 9.42 6.43
CA GLY A 59 -9.27 10.69 5.88
C GLY A 59 -10.42 11.60 5.43
N TYR A 60 -11.48 11.03 4.87
CA TYR A 60 -12.67 11.79 4.47
C TYR A 60 -13.44 12.31 5.70
N ILE A 61 -13.68 11.44 6.68
CA ILE A 61 -14.44 11.78 7.90
C ILE A 61 -13.67 12.80 8.74
N SER A 62 -12.36 12.62 8.93
CA SER A 62 -11.54 13.57 9.70
C SER A 62 -11.57 14.98 9.10
N ARG A 63 -11.49 15.10 7.76
CA ARG A 63 -11.58 16.38 7.05
C ARG A 63 -12.98 16.98 7.10
N LYS A 64 -14.03 16.17 6.94
CA LYS A 64 -15.41 16.65 6.90
C LYS A 64 -15.91 17.14 8.27
N TYR A 65 -15.50 16.47 9.34
CA TYR A 65 -15.99 16.74 10.70
C TYR A 65 -14.96 17.45 11.59
N ASN A 66 -13.80 17.87 11.04
CA ASN A 66 -12.68 18.46 11.80
C ASN A 66 -12.26 17.64 13.04
N LEU A 67 -12.41 16.31 12.97
CA LEU A 67 -12.14 15.38 14.08
C LEU A 67 -10.65 14.99 14.15
N VAL A 68 -9.76 15.96 14.00
CA VAL A 68 -8.31 15.71 13.96
C VAL A 68 -7.80 15.55 15.40
N THR A 69 -7.21 14.40 15.70
CA THR A 69 -6.61 14.12 17.03
C THR A 69 -5.10 13.94 16.90
N ASN A 70 -4.35 14.23 17.98
CA ASN A 70 -2.89 14.02 17.99
C ASN A 70 -2.52 12.55 17.77
N MET A 71 -3.29 11.62 18.36
CA MET A 71 -3.12 10.18 18.14
C MET A 71 -3.36 9.78 16.67
N GLY A 72 -4.42 10.30 16.04
CA GLY A 72 -4.70 10.04 14.62
C GLY A 72 -3.57 10.56 13.72
N LYS A 73 -3.11 11.80 13.94
CA LYS A 73 -1.97 12.38 13.20
C LYS A 73 -0.70 11.52 13.25
N PHE A 74 -0.49 10.80 14.36
CA PHE A 74 0.65 9.91 14.53
C PHE A 74 0.43 8.53 13.90
N LEU A 75 -0.75 7.93 14.07
CA LEU A 75 -1.06 6.58 13.57
C LEU A 75 -1.32 6.54 12.07
N ASP A 76 -1.94 7.56 11.49
CA ASP A 76 -2.36 7.56 10.08
C ASP A 76 -1.17 7.37 9.12
N PRO A 77 -0.03 8.09 9.25
CA PRO A 77 1.13 7.89 8.38
C PRO A 77 1.77 6.50 8.50
N ILE A 78 1.62 5.84 9.65
CA ILE A 78 2.14 4.50 9.90
C ILE A 78 1.22 3.48 9.22
N ALA A 79 -0.08 3.54 9.54
CA ALA A 79 -1.09 2.61 9.02
C ALA A 79 -1.24 2.67 7.49
N ASP A 80 -1.13 3.87 6.89
CA ASP A 80 -1.20 4.08 5.44
C ASP A 80 -0.10 3.31 4.70
N LYS A 81 1.12 3.36 5.23
CA LYS A 81 2.28 2.70 4.62
C LYS A 81 2.34 1.21 4.92
N LEU A 82 1.88 0.80 6.11
CA LEU A 82 1.92 -0.60 6.54
C LEU A 82 1.19 -1.53 5.57
N LEU A 83 -0.03 -1.17 5.14
CA LEU A 83 -0.84 -2.02 4.27
C LEU A 83 -0.15 -2.28 2.92
N VAL A 84 0.29 -1.21 2.24
CA VAL A 84 0.93 -1.30 0.92
C VAL A 84 2.28 -2.02 1.00
N ILE A 85 3.14 -1.65 1.95
CA ILE A 85 4.49 -2.23 2.08
C ILE A 85 4.40 -3.70 2.46
N SER A 86 3.54 -4.07 3.40
CA SER A 86 3.38 -5.47 3.82
C SER A 86 2.87 -6.32 2.66
N THR A 87 1.89 -5.82 1.91
CA THR A 87 1.30 -6.58 0.80
C THR A 87 2.27 -6.72 -0.37
N PHE A 88 3.03 -5.69 -0.72
CA PHE A 88 4.09 -5.84 -1.72
C PHE A 88 5.20 -6.78 -1.24
N THR A 89 5.55 -6.76 0.05
CA THR A 89 6.53 -7.71 0.60
C THR A 89 6.03 -9.15 0.49
N ALA A 90 4.75 -9.40 0.76
CA ALA A 90 4.13 -10.71 0.51
C ALA A 90 4.22 -11.12 -0.95
N LEU A 91 3.94 -10.20 -1.88
CA LEU A 91 4.04 -10.45 -3.32
C LEU A 91 5.48 -10.73 -3.78
N VAL A 92 6.49 -10.16 -3.12
CA VAL A 92 7.90 -10.53 -3.36
C VAL A 92 8.16 -11.97 -2.92
N GLN A 93 7.69 -12.36 -1.74
CA GLN A 93 7.83 -13.74 -1.24
C GLN A 93 7.11 -14.77 -2.13
N LEU A 94 5.99 -14.37 -2.73
CA LEU A 94 5.25 -15.17 -3.71
C LEU A 94 5.87 -15.13 -5.12
N ASN A 95 7.05 -14.51 -5.30
CA ASN A 95 7.74 -14.35 -6.59
C ASN A 95 6.90 -13.66 -7.68
N ARG A 96 5.93 -12.82 -7.30
CA ARG A 96 5.10 -12.06 -8.25
C ARG A 96 5.69 -10.71 -8.62
N ILE A 97 6.48 -10.10 -7.72
CA ILE A 97 7.20 -8.86 -8.00
C ILE A 97 8.64 -8.94 -7.49
N HIS A 98 9.51 -8.11 -8.04
CA HIS A 98 10.90 -8.01 -7.57
C HIS A 98 11.01 -7.15 -6.30
N SER A 99 11.98 -7.49 -5.44
CA SER A 99 12.23 -6.77 -4.17
C SER A 99 12.56 -5.29 -4.36
N PHE A 100 13.16 -4.89 -5.50
CA PHE A 100 13.46 -3.49 -5.77
C PHE A 100 12.20 -2.61 -5.81
N VAL A 101 11.03 -3.17 -6.15
CA VAL A 101 9.75 -2.44 -6.13
C VAL A 101 9.44 -1.97 -4.73
N VAL A 102 9.53 -2.87 -3.74
CA VAL A 102 9.32 -2.56 -2.32
C VAL A 102 10.34 -1.53 -1.84
N VAL A 103 11.62 -1.70 -2.21
CA VAL A 103 12.69 -0.78 -1.82
C VAL A 103 12.44 0.63 -2.34
N ILE A 104 12.06 0.80 -3.61
CA ILE A 104 11.76 2.12 -4.19
C ILE A 104 10.57 2.77 -3.48
N VAL A 105 9.49 2.00 -3.25
CA VAL A 105 8.30 2.50 -2.55
C VAL A 105 8.64 2.94 -1.14
N LEU A 106 9.33 2.09 -0.38
CA LEU A 106 9.75 2.38 0.99
C LEU A 106 10.70 3.59 1.06
N ALA A 107 11.75 3.62 0.22
CA ALA A 107 12.72 4.70 0.18
C ALA A 107 12.04 6.04 -0.08
N ARG A 108 11.14 6.11 -1.07
CA ARG A 108 10.36 7.32 -1.36
C ARG A 108 9.49 7.73 -0.17
N GLU A 109 8.82 6.78 0.49
CA GLU A 109 7.99 7.07 1.66
C GLU A 109 8.79 7.63 2.83
N LEU A 110 10.01 7.15 3.05
CA LEU A 110 10.91 7.66 4.09
C LEU A 110 11.42 9.06 3.73
N VAL A 111 11.86 9.27 2.49
CA VAL A 111 12.35 10.58 2.01
C VAL A 111 11.28 11.66 2.12
N VAL A 112 10.07 11.40 1.61
CA VAL A 112 8.98 12.41 1.66
C VAL A 112 8.53 12.71 3.09
N THR A 113 8.50 11.70 3.97
CA THR A 113 8.20 11.93 5.39
C THR A 113 9.31 12.71 6.09
N GLY A 114 10.58 12.38 5.86
CA GLY A 114 11.71 13.12 6.39
C GLY A 114 11.70 14.59 5.95
N LEU A 115 11.47 14.85 4.66
CA LEU A 115 11.33 16.21 4.12
C LEU A 115 10.20 17.00 4.82
N ARG A 116 9.07 16.37 5.08
CA ARG A 116 7.94 17.02 5.79
C ARG A 116 8.31 17.35 7.23
N LEU A 117 9.05 16.49 7.91
CA LEU A 117 9.49 16.74 9.29
C LEU A 117 10.45 17.93 9.34
N LEU A 118 11.47 17.95 8.48
CA LEU A 118 12.42 19.08 8.39
C LEU A 118 11.73 20.40 8.04
N ALA A 119 10.75 20.37 7.13
CA ALA A 119 9.99 21.56 6.78
C ALA A 119 9.22 22.13 7.98
N VAL A 120 8.60 21.26 8.79
CA VAL A 120 7.86 21.67 9.98
C VAL A 120 8.77 22.33 11.00
N GLU A 121 10.00 21.84 11.20
CA GLU A 121 10.99 22.49 12.06
C GLU A 121 11.38 23.90 11.56
N GLN A 122 11.38 24.10 10.24
CA GLN A 122 11.63 25.39 9.61
C GLN A 122 10.36 26.27 9.50
N GLY A 123 9.24 25.89 10.12
CA GLY A 123 7.97 26.63 10.08
C GLY A 123 7.25 26.59 8.73
N LYS A 124 7.66 25.70 7.81
CA LYS A 124 7.05 25.50 6.49
C LYS A 124 6.15 24.26 6.49
N VAL A 125 5.01 24.32 5.82
CA VAL A 125 4.11 23.16 5.64
C VAL A 125 4.14 22.73 4.18
N ILE A 126 4.61 21.52 3.91
CA ILE A 126 4.62 20.96 2.55
C ILE A 126 3.25 20.35 2.24
N ALA A 127 2.58 20.88 1.22
CA ALA A 127 1.29 20.36 0.77
C ALA A 127 1.39 18.96 0.12
N ALA A 128 0.26 18.25 0.07
CA ALA A 128 0.14 16.99 -0.66
C ALA A 128 0.22 17.24 -2.18
N SER A 129 1.14 16.57 -2.88
CA SER A 129 1.25 16.70 -4.34
C SER A 129 0.28 15.76 -5.06
N VAL A 130 -0.17 16.15 -6.25
CA VAL A 130 -1.03 15.32 -7.12
C VAL A 130 -0.36 14.00 -7.45
N TRP A 131 0.95 14.03 -7.72
CA TRP A 131 1.77 12.84 -7.94
C TRP A 131 1.78 11.90 -6.74
N GLY A 132 1.74 12.45 -5.52
CA GLY A 132 1.64 11.67 -4.30
C GLY A 132 0.31 10.93 -4.17
N LYS A 133 -0.80 11.47 -4.69
CA LYS A 133 -2.08 10.77 -4.75
C LYS A 133 -2.09 9.72 -5.86
N ALA A 134 -1.63 10.09 -7.05
CA ALA A 134 -1.57 9.20 -8.22
C ALA A 134 -0.73 7.94 -7.94
N LYS A 135 0.42 8.08 -7.26
CA LYS A 135 1.26 6.94 -6.89
C LYS A 135 0.54 5.99 -5.92
N THR A 136 -0.18 6.50 -4.91
CA THR A 136 -0.93 5.64 -3.97
C THR A 136 -2.07 4.91 -4.68
N THR A 137 -2.84 5.60 -5.52
CA THR A 137 -3.93 4.99 -6.28
C THR A 137 -3.43 3.88 -7.19
N THR A 138 -2.34 4.12 -7.92
CA THR A 138 -1.76 3.09 -8.81
C THR A 138 -1.15 1.91 -8.05
N GLN A 139 -0.53 2.13 -6.88
CA GLN A 139 -0.06 1.05 -6.02
C GLN A 139 -1.22 0.15 -5.56
N ILE A 140 -2.32 0.76 -5.09
CA ILE A 140 -3.51 0.01 -4.66
C ILE A 140 -4.11 -0.79 -5.83
N ILE A 141 -4.24 -0.18 -7.01
CA ILE A 141 -4.76 -0.88 -8.20
C ILE A 141 -3.84 -2.04 -8.61
N ALA A 142 -2.52 -1.84 -8.61
CA ALA A 142 -1.56 -2.90 -8.92
C ALA A 142 -1.69 -4.07 -7.94
N ILE A 143 -1.79 -3.80 -6.64
CA ILE A 143 -1.96 -4.83 -5.61
C ILE A 143 -3.25 -5.61 -5.80
N ILE A 144 -4.38 -4.90 -5.98
CA ILE A 144 -5.68 -5.54 -6.23
C ILE A 144 -5.60 -6.46 -7.44
N TRP A 145 -4.98 -6.00 -8.52
CA TRP A 145 -4.83 -6.81 -9.74
C TRP A 145 -3.99 -8.07 -9.49
N LEU A 146 -2.83 -7.93 -8.85
CA LEU A 146 -1.95 -9.07 -8.54
C LEU A 146 -2.60 -10.08 -7.58
N MET A 147 -3.48 -9.62 -6.69
CA MET A 147 -4.27 -10.50 -5.81
C MET A 147 -5.44 -11.16 -6.54
N LEU A 148 -6.00 -10.51 -7.57
CA LEU A 148 -7.11 -11.02 -8.37
C LEU A 148 -6.65 -12.04 -9.42
N GLU A 149 -5.46 -11.87 -9.98
CA GLU A 149 -4.84 -12.76 -10.97
C GLU A 149 -4.94 -14.25 -10.61
N PRO A 150 -4.45 -14.75 -9.45
CA PRO A 150 -4.55 -16.16 -9.10
C PRO A 150 -6.00 -16.64 -8.98
N ILE A 151 -6.92 -15.78 -8.50
CA ILE A 151 -8.35 -16.13 -8.38
C ILE A 151 -8.95 -16.40 -9.77
N ILE A 152 -8.62 -15.56 -10.77
CA ILE A 152 -9.11 -15.72 -12.14
C ILE A 152 -8.49 -16.97 -12.79
N TYR A 153 -7.19 -17.21 -12.58
CA TYR A 153 -6.51 -18.38 -13.12
C TYR A 153 -7.08 -19.70 -12.59
N MET A 154 -7.41 -19.76 -11.29
CA MET A 154 -8.05 -20.93 -10.69
C MET A 154 -9.46 -21.16 -11.22
N ALA A 155 -10.21 -20.08 -11.50
CA ALA A 155 -11.55 -20.17 -12.06
C ALA A 155 -11.55 -20.56 -13.56
N ASN A 156 -10.56 -20.10 -14.33
CA ASN A 156 -10.48 -20.31 -15.78
C ASN A 156 -9.04 -20.64 -16.21
N PRO A 157 -8.62 -21.91 -16.14
CA PRO A 157 -7.25 -22.33 -16.47
C PRO A 157 -6.82 -22.01 -17.92
N LEU A 158 -7.76 -21.93 -18.86
CA LEU A 158 -7.48 -21.56 -20.26
C LEU A 158 -6.94 -20.12 -20.39
N ILE A 159 -7.38 -19.20 -19.51
CA ILE A 159 -6.89 -17.82 -19.49
C ILE A 159 -5.47 -17.77 -18.90
N ALA A 160 -5.15 -18.67 -17.97
CA ALA A 160 -3.82 -18.78 -17.37
C ALA A 160 -2.74 -19.08 -18.42
N ALA A 161 -3.06 -19.92 -19.41
CA ALA A 161 -2.13 -20.25 -20.49
C ALA A 161 -1.75 -19.04 -21.38
N SER A 162 -2.55 -17.97 -21.38
CA SER A 162 -2.30 -16.81 -22.24
C SER A 162 -1.26 -15.82 -21.70
N HIS A 163 -0.85 -15.94 -20.42
CA HIS A 163 0.00 -14.96 -19.72
C HIS A 163 -0.50 -13.49 -19.74
N THR A 164 -1.69 -13.23 -20.28
CA THR A 164 -2.20 -11.86 -20.50
C THR A 164 -2.40 -11.11 -19.17
N LEU A 165 -2.98 -11.77 -18.16
CA LEU A 165 -3.24 -11.14 -16.85
C LEU A 165 -1.95 -10.81 -16.10
N GLN A 166 -0.92 -11.67 -16.21
CA GLN A 166 0.41 -11.43 -15.67
C GLN A 166 1.04 -10.17 -16.29
N ILE A 167 1.01 -10.03 -17.62
CA ILE A 167 1.56 -8.86 -18.32
C ILE A 167 0.86 -7.57 -17.85
N ILE A 168 -0.46 -7.60 -17.69
CA ILE A 168 -1.20 -6.44 -17.17
C ILE A 168 -0.73 -6.10 -15.74
N GLY A 169 -0.53 -7.11 -14.89
CA GLY A 169 0.01 -6.92 -13.54
C GLY A 169 1.39 -6.28 -13.55
N ASP A 170 2.29 -6.77 -14.39
CA ASP A 170 3.65 -6.26 -14.53
C ASP A 170 3.66 -4.80 -15.01
N ILE A 171 2.78 -4.44 -15.96
CA ILE A 171 2.60 -3.06 -16.43
C ILE A 171 2.07 -2.16 -15.31
N LEU A 172 1.10 -2.63 -14.51
CA LEU A 172 0.57 -1.85 -13.38
C LEU A 172 1.64 -1.63 -12.29
N VAL A 173 2.45 -2.64 -12.01
CA VAL A 173 3.58 -2.52 -11.08
C VAL A 173 4.60 -1.51 -11.61
N LEU A 174 4.98 -1.61 -12.88
CA LEU A 174 5.90 -0.68 -13.53
C LEU A 174 5.37 0.75 -13.46
N LEU A 175 4.10 0.97 -13.78
CA LEU A 175 3.45 2.27 -13.68
C LEU A 175 3.48 2.81 -12.24
N SER A 176 3.22 1.95 -11.25
CA SER A 176 3.27 2.34 -9.83
C SER A 176 4.67 2.77 -9.41
N VAL A 177 5.72 2.11 -9.90
CA VAL A 177 7.13 2.46 -9.64
C VAL A 177 7.48 3.79 -10.30
N ILE A 178 7.13 3.98 -11.57
CA ILE A 178 7.38 5.23 -12.31
C ILE A 178 6.73 6.41 -11.59
N LEU A 179 5.45 6.31 -11.21
CA LEU A 179 4.76 7.37 -10.49
C LEU A 179 5.33 7.61 -9.10
N THR A 180 5.82 6.56 -8.44
CA THR A 180 6.53 6.69 -7.15
C THR A 180 7.80 7.52 -7.32
N LEU A 181 8.61 7.23 -8.35
CA LEU A 181 9.83 7.98 -8.65
C LEU A 181 9.53 9.43 -9.03
N ILE A 182 8.59 9.66 -9.96
CA ILE A 182 8.15 11.01 -10.36
C ILE A 182 7.68 11.79 -9.13
N SER A 183 6.89 11.17 -8.26
CA SER A 183 6.42 11.82 -7.05
C SER A 183 7.56 12.14 -6.08
N GLY A 184 8.52 11.23 -5.89
CA GLY A 184 9.69 11.48 -5.05
C GLY A 184 10.53 12.66 -5.55
N LEU A 185 10.81 12.68 -6.86
CA LEU A 185 11.53 13.77 -7.52
C LEU A 185 10.76 15.11 -7.43
N ASP A 186 9.45 15.11 -7.68
CA ASP A 186 8.60 16.30 -7.54
C ASP A 186 8.69 16.90 -6.13
N TYR A 187 8.67 16.04 -5.10
CA TYR A 187 8.83 16.47 -3.71
C TYR A 187 10.23 17.02 -3.43
N LEU A 188 11.29 16.37 -3.93
CA LEU A 188 12.67 16.82 -3.73
C LEU A 188 12.93 18.16 -4.41
N PHE A 189 12.55 18.32 -5.68
CA PHE A 189 12.82 19.55 -6.44
C PHE A 189 12.07 20.75 -5.88
N LYS A 190 10.79 20.60 -5.52
CA LYS A 190 9.99 21.69 -4.94
C LYS A 190 10.47 22.13 -3.56
N ASN A 191 11.21 21.27 -2.85
CA ASN A 191 11.62 21.51 -1.47
C ASN A 191 13.14 21.49 -1.28
N ILE A 192 13.91 21.60 -2.36
CA ILE A 192 15.39 21.54 -2.30
C ILE A 192 15.99 22.67 -1.43
N GLU A 193 15.30 23.80 -1.33
CA GLU A 193 15.68 24.91 -0.46
C GLU A 193 15.62 24.56 1.03
N ILE A 194 14.71 23.65 1.41
CA ILE A 194 14.55 23.19 2.80
C ILE A 194 15.77 22.33 3.17
N LEU A 195 16.20 21.46 2.24
CA LEU A 195 17.40 20.64 2.40
C LEU A 195 18.69 21.46 2.47
N ARG A 196 18.78 22.59 1.76
CA ARG A 196 19.96 23.48 1.80
C ARG A 196 20.10 24.25 3.11
N LYS A 197 19.04 24.31 3.93
CA LYS A 197 18.99 25.05 5.20
C LYS A 197 19.02 24.14 6.43
N ALA A 198 18.97 22.82 6.23
CA ALA A 198 19.12 21.81 7.28
C ALA A 198 20.60 21.47 7.46
#